data_AF-A0A537N8L6-F1
#
_entry.id   AF-A0A537N8L6-F1
#
_cell.length_a   1.000
_cell.length_b   1.000
_cell.length_c   1.000
_cell.angle_alpha   90.00
_cell.angle_beta   90.00
_cell.angle_gamma   90.00
#
_symmetry.space_group_name_H-M   'P 1'
#
loop_
_entity.id
_entity.type
_entity.pdbx_description
1 polymer ?
#
loop_
_entity_poly.entity_id
_entity_poly.type
_entity_poly.pdbx_seq_one_letter_code
_entity_poly.pdbx_strand_id
1 'polypeptide(L)'
;AIGFGVLFTFIASFTYVNFYLAAPPFRLSATALGLIFVVYLGGSAIAPLTGRAVARFGRRPLVLAAIGLWIGGMLLTLVPWLPAIIVGLAISATCGFLCQSVSTSFVALAAERGHSSAVGLYVTWYYIGGSVGGALPGLIWGRTGWPGCVAMVVAVLVLMAAMVWRFWRAPLQREVSPGA
;
A
#
# COMPACT_ATOMS: atom_id res chain seq x y z
N ALA A 1 1.47 8.60 -9.52
CA ALA A 1 0.42 7.57 -9.42
C ALA A 1 0.68 6.58 -8.29
N ILE A 2 1.65 5.66 -8.43
CA ILE A 2 1.83 4.58 -7.44
C ILE A 2 2.30 5.13 -6.07
N GLY A 3 3.27 6.05 -6.04
CA GLY A 3 3.70 6.69 -4.78
C GLY A 3 2.57 7.41 -4.05
N PHE A 4 1.77 8.19 -4.79
CA PHE A 4 0.57 8.85 -4.24
C PHE A 4 -0.40 7.84 -3.63
N GLY A 5 -0.77 6.79 -4.37
CA GLY A 5 -1.78 5.84 -3.89
C GLY A 5 -1.29 4.95 -2.75
N VAL A 6 0.00 4.61 -2.69
CA VAL A 6 0.58 3.86 -1.57
C VAL A 6 0.47 4.67 -0.28
N LEU A 7 1.00 5.91 -0.24
CA LEU A 7 0.98 6.68 1.00
C LEU A 7 -0.43 7.14 1.36
N PHE A 8 -1.26 7.47 0.37
CA PHE A 8 -2.67 7.77 0.59
C PHE A 8 -3.36 6.62 1.33
N THR A 9 -3.24 5.41 0.78
CA THR A 9 -3.92 4.24 1.32
C THR A 9 -3.38 3.87 2.69
N PHE A 10 -2.06 3.99 2.89
CA PHE A 10 -1.41 3.68 4.16
C PHE A 10 -1.86 4.64 5.26
N ILE A 11 -1.80 5.96 5.02
CA ILE A 11 -2.24 6.97 5.99
C ILE A 11 -3.75 6.83 6.26
N ALA A 12 -4.58 6.75 5.21
CA ALA A 12 -6.02 6.60 5.36
C ALA A 12 -6.39 5.34 6.17
N SER A 13 -5.75 4.22 5.91
CA SER A 13 -6.04 2.97 6.62
C SER A 13 -5.64 3.05 8.09
N PHE A 14 -4.39 3.43 8.37
CA PHE A 14 -3.85 3.35 9.73
C PHE A 14 -4.27 4.52 10.62
N THR A 15 -4.55 5.69 10.06
CA THR A 15 -5.12 6.79 10.84
C THR A 15 -6.57 6.48 11.23
N TYR A 16 -7.40 6.03 10.28
CA TYR A 16 -8.84 5.87 10.53
C TYR A 16 -9.21 4.55 11.23
N VAL A 17 -8.40 3.50 11.09
CA VAL A 17 -8.64 2.27 11.86
C VAL A 17 -8.47 2.48 13.35
N ASN A 18 -7.59 3.39 13.78
CA ASN A 18 -7.45 3.75 15.18
C ASN A 18 -8.72 4.39 15.73
N PHE A 19 -9.36 5.29 14.96
CA PHE A 19 -10.65 5.87 15.33
C PHE A 19 -11.77 4.82 15.35
N TYR A 20 -11.75 3.86 14.41
CA TYR A 20 -12.73 2.77 14.38
C TYR A 20 -12.62 1.85 15.60
N LEU A 21 -11.41 1.45 15.96
CA LEU A 21 -11.14 0.54 17.07
C LEU A 21 -11.24 1.22 18.45
N ALA A 22 -11.05 2.54 18.51
CA ALA A 22 -11.33 3.35 19.70
C ALA A 22 -12.85 3.51 19.96
N ALA A 23 -13.67 3.47 18.91
CA ALA A 23 -15.11 3.57 19.02
C ALA A 23 -15.77 2.24 19.48
N PRO A 24 -17.03 2.29 19.98
CA PRO A 24 -17.83 1.08 20.18
C PRO A 24 -17.97 0.33 18.84
N PRO A 25 -17.82 -1.01 18.79
CA PRO A 25 -17.91 -1.99 19.88
C PRO A 25 -16.58 -2.41 20.55
N PHE A 26 -15.40 -2.00 20.04
CA PHE A 26 -14.12 -2.53 20.50
C PHE A 26 -13.54 -1.78 21.72
N ARG A 27 -13.76 -0.46 21.82
CA ARG A 27 -13.29 0.40 22.92
C ARG A 27 -11.84 0.12 23.34
N LEU A 28 -10.95 -0.06 22.36
CA LEU A 28 -9.55 -0.40 22.63
C LEU A 28 -8.84 0.77 23.33
N SER A 29 -8.02 0.44 24.32
CA SER A 29 -7.16 1.42 24.98
C SER A 29 -6.06 1.91 24.04
N ALA A 30 -5.50 3.08 24.32
CA ALA A 30 -4.38 3.64 23.56
C ALA A 30 -3.20 2.65 23.44
N THR A 31 -2.95 1.85 24.48
CA THR A 31 -1.91 0.81 24.48
C THR A 31 -2.20 -0.28 23.45
N ALA A 32 -3.45 -0.77 23.40
CA ALA A 32 -3.82 -1.81 22.45
C ALA A 32 -3.83 -1.31 21.00
N LEU A 33 -4.21 -0.05 20.78
CA LEU A 33 -4.06 0.62 19.49
C LEU A 33 -2.59 0.74 19.07
N GLY A 34 -1.70 1.07 20.01
CA GLY A 34 -0.25 1.07 19.78
C GLY A 34 0.29 -0.30 19.40
N LEU A 35 -0.19 -1.37 20.02
CA LEU A 35 0.17 -2.76 19.71
C LEU A 35 -0.19 -3.18 18.29
N ILE A 36 -1.17 -2.55 17.64
CA ILE A 36 -1.52 -2.84 16.25
C ILE A 36 -0.34 -2.51 15.33
N PHE A 37 0.46 -1.49 15.63
CA PHE A 37 1.63 -1.16 14.81
C PHE A 37 2.71 -2.26 14.82
N VAL A 38 2.64 -3.25 15.71
CA VAL A 38 3.48 -4.45 15.65
C VAL A 38 3.29 -5.20 14.33
N VAL A 39 2.12 -5.14 13.70
CA VAL A 39 1.94 -5.75 12.37
C VAL A 39 2.84 -5.11 11.29
N TYR A 40 3.36 -3.91 11.51
CA TYR A 40 4.32 -3.29 10.59
C TYR A 40 5.66 -4.02 10.60
N LEU A 41 6.05 -4.62 11.73
CA LEU A 41 7.28 -5.44 11.82
C LEU A 41 7.18 -6.66 10.91
N GLY A 42 5.99 -7.28 10.82
CA GLY A 42 5.72 -8.35 9.88
C GLY A 42 5.81 -7.88 8.42
N GLY A 43 5.25 -6.71 8.12
CA GLY A 43 5.32 -6.11 6.79
C GLY A 43 6.74 -5.71 6.36
N SER A 44 7.53 -5.14 7.27
CA SER A 44 8.91 -4.71 6.98
C SER A 44 9.86 -5.88 6.77
N ALA A 45 9.65 -7.00 7.47
CA ALA A 45 10.41 -8.23 7.29
C ALA A 45 10.28 -8.84 5.88
N ILE A 46 9.22 -8.49 5.15
CA ILE A 46 8.95 -8.97 3.78
C ILE A 46 9.62 -8.09 2.71
N ALA A 47 10.08 -6.89 3.06
CA ALA A 47 10.77 -5.97 2.13
C ALA A 47 11.97 -6.62 1.40
N PRO A 48 12.85 -7.42 2.03
CA PRO A 48 13.94 -8.11 1.33
C PRO A 48 13.45 -9.24 0.40
N LEU A 49 12.38 -9.95 0.79
CA LEU A 49 11.79 -11.02 -0.03
C LEU A 49 11.14 -10.48 -1.31
N THR A 50 10.70 -9.23 -1.28
CA THR A 50 10.14 -8.51 -2.43
C THR A 50 11.03 -8.58 -3.65
N GLY A 51 12.35 -8.35 -3.50
CA GLY A 51 13.29 -8.37 -4.62
C GLY A 51 13.37 -9.75 -5.31
N ARG A 52 13.39 -10.83 -4.53
CA ARG A 52 13.39 -12.22 -5.05
C ARG A 52 12.06 -12.56 -5.71
N ALA A 53 10.94 -12.11 -5.13
CA ALA A 53 9.61 -12.32 -5.70
C ALA A 53 9.43 -11.58 -7.03
N VAL A 54 9.94 -10.34 -7.16
CA VAL A 54 9.92 -9.58 -8.41
C VAL A 54 10.75 -10.27 -9.48
N ALA A 55 11.92 -10.79 -9.13
CA ALA A 55 12.79 -11.50 -10.07
C ALA A 55 12.15 -12.81 -10.58
N ARG A 56 11.38 -13.51 -9.74
CA ARG A 56 10.75 -14.79 -10.08
C ARG A 56 9.41 -14.65 -10.81
N PHE A 57 8.54 -13.75 -10.37
CA PHE A 57 7.17 -13.64 -10.87
C PHE A 57 6.98 -12.49 -11.86
N GLY A 58 7.96 -11.58 -11.95
CA GLY A 58 7.84 -10.36 -12.74
C GLY A 58 7.12 -9.24 -11.99
N ARG A 59 7.50 -8.01 -12.32
CA ARG A 59 7.10 -6.81 -11.56
C ARG A 59 5.60 -6.52 -11.58
N ARG A 60 4.98 -6.63 -12.77
CA ARG A 60 3.57 -6.32 -13.00
C ARG A 60 2.61 -7.30 -12.30
N PRO A 61 2.67 -8.63 -12.53
CA PRO A 61 1.74 -9.56 -11.89
C PRO A 61 1.90 -9.57 -10.37
N LEU A 62 3.13 -9.41 -9.85
CA LEU A 62 3.36 -9.33 -8.41
C LEU A 62 2.67 -8.11 -7.77
N VAL A 63 2.81 -6.92 -8.36
CA VAL A 63 2.16 -5.71 -7.83
C VAL A 63 0.64 -5.80 -7.96
N LEU A 64 0.11 -6.35 -9.05
CA LEU A 64 -1.33 -6.54 -9.20
C LEU A 64 -1.88 -7.55 -8.19
N ALA A 65 -1.18 -8.66 -7.95
CA ALA A 65 -1.55 -9.63 -6.92
C ALA A 65 -1.49 -9.01 -5.52
N ALA A 66 -0.48 -8.21 -5.22
CA ALA A 66 -0.36 -7.49 -3.96
C ALA A 66 -1.49 -6.47 -3.77
N ILE A 67 -1.87 -5.73 -4.81
CA ILE A 67 -3.02 -4.80 -4.73
C ILE A 67 -4.33 -5.58 -4.51
N GLY A 68 -4.53 -6.70 -5.21
CA GLY A 68 -5.70 -7.56 -5.00
C GLY A 68 -5.77 -8.09 -3.56
N LEU A 69 -4.63 -8.54 -3.03
CA LEU A 69 -4.52 -9.01 -1.66
C LEU A 69 -4.73 -7.87 -0.64
N TRP A 70 -4.26 -6.66 -0.96
CA TRP A 70 -4.48 -5.46 -0.14
C TRP A 70 -5.96 -5.10 -0.09
N ILE A 71 -6.67 -5.13 -1.22
CA ILE A 71 -8.12 -4.93 -1.27
C ILE A 71 -8.82 -5.98 -0.41
N GLY A 72 -8.42 -7.26 -0.52
CA GLY A 72 -8.95 -8.33 0.33
C GLY A 72 -8.72 -8.08 1.83
N GLY A 73 -7.51 -7.65 2.21
CA GLY A 73 -7.18 -7.28 3.59
C GLY A 73 -8.03 -6.11 4.11
N MET A 74 -8.27 -5.10 3.29
CA MET A 74 -9.14 -3.97 3.62
C MET A 74 -10.60 -4.39 3.78
N LEU A 75 -11.12 -5.22 2.88
CA LEU A 75 -12.47 -5.76 2.99
C LEU A 75 -12.63 -6.67 4.23
N LEU A 76 -11.59 -7.40 4.61
CA LEU A 76 -11.58 -8.21 5.83
C LEU A 76 -11.74 -7.34 7.09
N THR A 77 -11.26 -6.09 7.09
CA THR A 77 -11.45 -5.16 8.22
C THR A 77 -12.89 -4.68 8.41
N LEU A 78 -13.78 -4.93 7.44
CA LEU A 78 -15.22 -4.64 7.60
C LEU A 78 -15.92 -5.70 8.46
N VAL A 79 -15.30 -6.87 8.63
CA VAL A 79 -15.82 -7.88 9.55
C VAL A 79 -15.61 -7.36 10.97
N PRO A 80 -16.67 -7.27 11.81
CA PRO A 80 -16.57 -6.77 13.17
C PRO A 80 -15.92 -7.80 14.12
N TRP A 81 -14.78 -8.36 13.71
CA TRP A 81 -14.00 -9.34 14.46
C TRP A 81 -12.55 -8.88 14.57
N LEU A 82 -12.09 -8.65 15.81
CA LEU A 82 -10.81 -8.02 16.08
C LEU A 82 -9.60 -8.75 15.45
N PRO A 83 -9.49 -10.09 15.51
CA PRO A 83 -8.43 -10.82 14.83
C PRO A 83 -8.47 -10.65 13.30
N ALA A 84 -9.66 -10.61 12.70
CA ALA A 84 -9.81 -10.39 11.26
C ALA A 84 -9.31 -8.99 10.84
N ILE A 85 -9.59 -7.97 11.66
CA ILE A 85 -9.07 -6.61 11.43
C ILE A 85 -7.54 -6.60 11.53
N ILE A 86 -6.96 -7.23 12.56
CA ILE A 86 -5.50 -7.29 12.74
C ILE A 86 -4.84 -8.01 11.55
N VAL A 87 -5.39 -9.14 11.11
CA VAL A 87 -4.89 -9.87 9.94
C VAL A 87 -5.03 -9.03 8.67
N GLY A 88 -6.16 -8.36 8.48
CA GLY A 88 -6.39 -7.46 7.34
C GLY A 88 -5.40 -6.28 7.30
N LEU A 89 -5.10 -5.69 8.45
CA LEU A 89 -4.09 -4.65 8.61
C LEU A 89 -2.66 -5.17 8.37
N ALA A 90 -2.34 -6.37 8.85
CA ALA A 90 -1.04 -7.00 8.60
C ALA A 90 -0.82 -7.25 7.10
N ILE A 91 -1.83 -7.81 6.44
CA ILE A 91 -1.82 -8.01 4.98
C ILE A 91 -1.63 -6.67 4.26
N SER A 92 -2.37 -5.65 4.68
CA SER A 92 -2.32 -4.30 4.09
C SER A 92 -0.95 -3.66 4.26
N ALA A 93 -0.34 -3.78 5.45
CA ALA A 93 1.01 -3.30 5.72
C ALA A 93 2.02 -3.98 4.79
N THR A 94 2.00 -5.31 4.73
CA THR A 94 2.88 -6.10 3.86
C THR A 94 2.75 -5.71 2.40
N CYS A 95 1.51 -5.61 1.88
CA CYS A 95 1.27 -5.25 0.48
C CYS A 95 1.68 -3.81 0.17
N GLY A 96 1.48 -2.89 1.12
CA GLY A 96 1.93 -1.49 1.03
C GLY A 96 3.44 -1.37 0.93
N PHE A 97 4.18 -2.03 1.83
CA PHE A 97 5.64 -2.06 1.80
C PHE A 97 6.16 -2.70 0.51
N LEU A 98 5.57 -3.82 0.08
CA LEU A 98 5.92 -4.46 -1.18
C LEU A 98 5.74 -3.50 -2.37
N CYS A 99 4.57 -2.86 -2.51
CA CYS A 99 4.31 -1.90 -3.58
C CYS A 99 5.26 -0.70 -3.54
N GLN A 100 5.59 -0.20 -2.35
CA GLN A 100 6.55 0.89 -2.16
C GLN A 100 7.94 0.48 -2.61
N SER A 101 8.46 -0.65 -2.14
CA SER A 101 9.79 -1.16 -2.50
C SER A 101 9.91 -1.35 -4.01
N VAL A 102 8.93 -1.99 -4.64
CA VAL A 102 8.94 -2.21 -6.10
C VAL A 102 8.89 -0.89 -6.87
N SER A 103 8.12 0.09 -6.40
CA SER A 103 7.98 1.39 -7.04
C SER A 103 9.26 2.21 -6.96
N THR A 104 9.87 2.29 -5.76
CA THR A 104 11.12 3.01 -5.55
C THR A 104 12.25 2.38 -6.37
N SER A 105 12.35 1.04 -6.40
CA SER A 105 13.32 0.35 -7.25
C SER A 105 13.10 0.60 -8.73
N PHE A 106 11.85 0.71 -9.19
CA PHE A 106 11.57 1.05 -10.58
C PHE A 106 11.99 2.47 -10.94
N VAL A 107 11.69 3.45 -10.07
CA VAL A 107 12.09 4.86 -10.30
C VAL A 107 13.62 4.98 -10.35
N ALA A 108 14.33 4.26 -9.47
CA ALA A 108 15.79 4.23 -9.47
C ALA A 108 16.37 3.64 -10.77
N LEU A 109 15.76 2.58 -11.31
CA LEU A 109 16.20 1.94 -12.55
C LEU A 109 15.80 2.71 -13.83
N ALA A 110 14.70 3.45 -13.80
CA ALA A 110 14.17 4.15 -14.97
C ALA A 110 14.88 5.48 -15.28
N ALA A 111 15.65 6.03 -14.33
CA ALA A 111 16.31 7.32 -14.49
C ALA A 111 17.78 7.17 -14.91
N GLU A 112 18.04 7.01 -16.22
CA GLU A 112 19.42 7.00 -16.78
C GLU A 112 20.09 8.40 -16.77
N ARG A 113 19.30 9.49 -16.77
CA ARG A 113 19.74 10.88 -16.59
C ARG A 113 18.75 11.62 -15.68
N GLY A 114 19.25 12.51 -14.82
CA GLY A 114 18.39 13.31 -13.93
C GLY A 114 17.77 12.55 -12.75
N HIS A 115 18.46 11.54 -12.23
CA HIS A 115 18.02 10.67 -11.11
C HIS A 115 17.41 11.44 -9.92
N SER A 116 18.06 12.54 -9.50
CA SER A 116 17.57 13.38 -8.40
C SER A 116 16.19 14.00 -8.67
N SER A 117 15.92 14.43 -9.91
CA SER A 117 14.64 15.03 -10.28
C SER A 117 13.51 13.98 -10.33
N ALA A 118 13.79 12.79 -10.86
CA ALA A 118 12.81 11.70 -10.92
C ALA A 118 12.44 11.18 -9.52
N VAL A 119 13.43 10.98 -8.65
CA VAL A 119 13.21 10.61 -7.25
C VAL A 119 12.49 11.73 -6.50
N GLY A 120 12.89 12.98 -6.71
CA GLY A 120 12.22 14.15 -6.14
C GLY A 120 10.73 14.20 -6.49
N LEU A 121 10.39 14.09 -7.77
CA LEU A 121 8.99 14.02 -8.24
C LEU A 121 8.22 12.85 -7.62
N TYR A 122 8.83 11.66 -7.53
CA TYR A 122 8.22 10.52 -6.86
C TYR A 122 7.90 10.83 -5.39
N VAL A 123 8.85 11.40 -4.66
CA VAL A 123 8.69 11.78 -3.24
C VAL A 123 7.64 12.88 -3.08
N THR A 124 7.62 13.88 -3.97
CA THR A 124 6.57 14.92 -3.97
C THR A 124 5.18 14.31 -4.10
N TRP A 125 4.96 13.45 -5.09
CA TRP A 125 3.67 12.76 -5.25
C TRP A 125 3.35 11.81 -4.10
N TYR A 126 4.36 11.17 -3.51
CA TYR A 126 4.23 10.32 -2.34
C TYR A 126 3.65 11.11 -1.16
N TYR A 127 4.29 12.23 -0.78
CA TYR A 127 3.80 13.08 0.32
C TYR A 127 2.47 13.75 0.03
N ILE A 128 2.21 14.20 -1.21
CA ILE A 128 0.88 14.71 -1.61
C ILE A 128 -0.19 13.63 -1.34
N GLY A 129 0.09 12.37 -1.69
CA GLY A 129 -0.80 11.24 -1.39
C GLY A 129 -1.06 11.09 0.10
N GLY A 130 -0.02 11.21 0.93
CA GLY A 130 -0.17 11.16 2.38
C GLY A 130 -1.01 12.30 2.96
N SER A 131 -0.76 13.54 2.56
CA SER A 131 -1.55 14.70 3.00
C SER A 131 -3.02 14.54 2.63
N VAL A 132 -3.29 14.12 1.40
CA VAL A 132 -4.65 13.89 0.91
C VAL A 132 -5.29 12.68 1.62
N GLY A 133 -4.52 11.64 1.92
CA GLY A 133 -4.96 10.45 2.67
C GLY A 133 -5.26 10.70 4.14
N GLY A 134 -4.68 11.74 4.74
CA GLY A 134 -5.04 12.20 6.08
C GLY A 134 -6.29 13.08 6.12
N ALA A 135 -6.57 13.84 5.06
CA ALA A 135 -7.66 14.83 5.04
C ALA A 135 -8.97 14.28 4.46
N LEU A 136 -8.92 13.63 3.29
CA LEU A 136 -10.12 13.18 2.57
C LEU A 136 -10.96 12.16 3.34
N PRO A 137 -10.38 11.08 3.94
CA PRO A 137 -11.20 10.11 4.64
C PRO A 137 -11.88 10.70 5.87
N GLY A 138 -11.39 11.81 6.42
CA GLY A 138 -12.00 12.50 7.55
C GLY A 138 -13.34 13.13 7.21
N LEU A 139 -13.46 13.66 6.00
CA LEU A 139 -14.72 14.21 5.49
C LEU A 139 -15.77 13.11 5.30
N ILE A 140 -15.33 11.92 4.89
CA ILE A 140 -16.21 10.77 4.65
C ILE A 140 -16.58 10.06 5.96
N TRP A 141 -15.63 9.98 6.89
CA TRP A 141 -15.81 9.35 8.20
C TRP A 141 -17.03 9.91 8.94
N GLY A 142 -17.22 11.23 8.91
CA GLY A 142 -18.37 11.88 9.57
C GLY A 142 -19.74 11.48 9.01
N ARG A 143 -19.84 10.93 7.80
CA ARG A 143 -21.12 10.56 7.16
C ARG A 143 -21.37 9.06 7.12
N THR A 144 -20.34 8.29 6.80
CA THR A 144 -20.46 6.84 6.52
C THR A 144 -19.61 5.97 7.45
N GLY A 145 -18.86 6.58 8.38
CA GLY A 145 -17.95 5.86 9.27
C GLY A 145 -16.86 5.08 8.54
N TRP A 146 -16.45 3.96 9.14
CA TRP A 146 -15.38 3.09 8.64
C TRP A 146 -15.62 2.50 7.23
N PRO A 147 -16.82 2.00 6.88
CA PRO A 147 -17.07 1.45 5.55
C PRO A 147 -16.81 2.43 4.41
N GLY A 148 -17.09 3.72 4.60
CA GLY A 148 -16.80 4.73 3.58
C GLY A 148 -15.30 5.00 3.41
N CYS A 149 -14.53 4.96 4.51
CA CYS A 149 -13.07 5.06 4.43
C CYS A 149 -12.48 3.86 3.69
N VAL A 150 -12.95 2.64 3.99
CA VAL A 150 -12.54 1.41 3.29
C VAL A 150 -12.90 1.49 1.80
N ALA A 151 -14.12 1.93 1.46
CA ALA A 151 -14.53 2.07 0.06
C ALA A 151 -13.64 3.05 -0.71
N MET A 152 -13.26 4.18 -0.10
CA MET A 152 -12.36 5.15 -0.73
C MET A 152 -10.94 4.59 -0.91
N VAL A 153 -10.43 3.89 0.10
CA VAL A 153 -9.15 3.15 0.00
C VAL A 153 -9.18 2.15 -1.15
N VAL A 154 -10.23 1.33 -1.23
CA VAL A 154 -10.40 0.34 -2.31
C VAL A 154 -10.48 1.02 -3.67
N ALA A 155 -11.18 2.16 -3.79
CA ALA A 155 -11.24 2.91 -5.04
C ALA A 155 -9.84 3.39 -5.49
N VAL A 156 -9.03 3.92 -4.58
CA VAL A 156 -7.65 4.33 -4.88
C VAL A 156 -6.78 3.12 -5.28
N LEU A 157 -6.91 1.99 -4.58
CA LEU A 157 -6.21 0.75 -4.92
C LEU A 157 -6.60 0.22 -6.32
N VAL A 158 -7.88 0.28 -6.69
CA VAL A 158 -8.35 -0.11 -8.02
C VAL A 158 -7.79 0.83 -9.10
N LEU A 159 -7.77 2.14 -8.85
CA LEU A 159 -7.14 3.11 -9.76
C LEU A 159 -5.64 2.85 -9.93
N MET A 160 -4.94 2.52 -8.83
CA MET A 160 -3.54 2.10 -8.89
C MET A 160 -3.37 0.83 -9.73
N ALA A 161 -4.19 -0.19 -9.51
CA ALA A 161 -4.15 -1.43 -10.28
C ALA A 161 -4.38 -1.18 -11.77
N ALA A 162 -5.36 -0.35 -12.12
CA ALA A 162 -5.63 0.04 -13.50
C ALA A 162 -4.43 0.76 -14.14
N MET A 163 -3.79 1.69 -13.41
CA MET A 163 -2.59 2.38 -13.88
C MET A 163 -1.40 1.44 -14.04
N VAL A 164 -1.14 0.55 -13.07
CA VAL A 164 -0.09 -0.47 -13.19
C VAL A 164 -0.37 -1.38 -14.38
N TRP A 165 -1.61 -1.81 -14.55
CA TRP A 165 -2.01 -2.65 -15.67
C TRP A 165 -1.85 -1.93 -17.03
N ARG A 166 -2.13 -0.62 -17.11
CA ARG A 166 -2.03 0.16 -18.35
C ARG A 166 -0.60 0.53 -18.72
N PHE A 167 0.19 1.00 -17.74
CA PHE A 167 1.50 1.60 -17.97
C PHE A 167 2.67 0.63 -17.79
N TRP A 168 2.52 -0.43 -16.98
CA TRP A 168 3.57 -1.46 -16.84
C TRP A 168 3.36 -2.60 -17.84
N ARG A 169 3.36 -2.29 -19.14
CA ARG A 169 3.29 -3.29 -20.21
C ARG A 169 4.67 -3.92 -20.51
N ALA A 170 4.82 -5.17 -20.07
CA ALA A 170 5.65 -6.27 -20.60
C ALA A 170 7.21 -6.20 -20.45
N PRO A 171 7.90 -7.36 -20.53
CA PRO A 171 9.14 -7.68 -19.83
C PRO A 171 10.40 -7.18 -20.56
N LEU A 172 11.42 -6.79 -19.79
CA LEU A 172 12.79 -6.89 -20.24
C LEU A 172 13.34 -8.21 -19.67
N GLN A 173 13.15 -9.30 -20.43
CA GLN A 173 14.23 -10.27 -20.49
C GLN A 173 15.42 -9.51 -21.09
N ARG A 174 16.31 -8.99 -20.23
CA ARG A 174 17.69 -8.83 -20.71
C ARG A 174 18.22 -10.24 -20.80
N GLU A 175 18.33 -10.70 -22.04
CA GLU A 175 19.18 -11.82 -22.43
C GLU A 175 20.50 -11.67 -21.67
N VAL A 176 20.73 -12.55 -20.70
CA VAL A 176 22.10 -12.83 -20.28
C VAL A 176 22.66 -13.64 -21.43
N SER A 177 23.29 -12.98 -22.41
CA SER A 177 24.22 -13.66 -23.30
C SER A 177 25.38 -14.14 -22.45
N PRO A 178 25.58 -15.46 -22.27
CA PRO A 178 26.83 -15.97 -21.74
C PRO A 178 27.80 -16.01 -22.93
N GLY A 179 28.69 -15.01 -23.01
CA GLY A 179 29.86 -15.05 -23.90
C GLY A 179 29.91 -13.95 -24.95
N ALA A 180 30.80 -12.99 -24.72
CA ALA A 180 31.62 -12.32 -25.73
C ALA A 180 32.96 -12.00 -25.08
#